data_AF-A0A7R8WSA1-F1
#
_entry.id   AF-A0A7R8WSA1-F1
#
_cell.length_a   1.000
_cell.length_b   1.000
_cell.length_c   1.000
_cell.angle_alpha   90.00
_cell.angle_beta   90.00
_cell.angle_gamma   90.00
#
_symmetry.space_group_name_H-M   'P 1'
#
loop_
_entity.id
_entity.type
_entity.pdbx_description
1 polymer ?
#
loop_
_entity_poly.entity_id
_entity_poly.type
_entity_poly.pdbx_seq_one_letter_code
_entity_poly.pdbx_strand_id
1 'polypeptide(L)'
;MDTEGNCKFCPGKCSWNIHKNVPFVYAIEKISVTKTHEELRQKWAKAQGDKFDVEEMLERIGQKFGQQQEEVLNTIERINAAIEELEDIAHNPRFMTDVQYIQNLIEAEKSELKPGYAERIAHLSYQRDLAVTMEQAKDPNFDPFEQYRDGKWSKFIEDFNNKYYQQKTTRVRQQAIRHFNLMLHQQNLITDILDAAERMSGIQRRFIAVALIVAVLTLHLSYGYGAELMCNFIGFLYPAYRSITYNTYRCSKEERIQLFIYWLIFAAFDVLEFFADLLLNVLPFYWLFKCAFLVWCFAPYPANGSRFLYHQVIHPYFAERFMRA
;
A
#
# COMPACT_ATOMS: atom_id res chain seq x y z
N MET A 1 -50.16 -11.14 39.26
CA MET A 1 -50.78 -11.34 37.94
C MET A 1 -52.27 -11.02 38.01
N ASP A 2 -52.87 -10.47 36.95
CA ASP A 2 -54.32 -10.32 36.77
C ASP A 2 -54.97 -11.62 36.26
N THR A 3 -56.28 -11.57 36.01
CA THR A 3 -57.04 -12.75 35.54
C THR A 3 -56.59 -13.26 34.17
N GLU A 4 -55.80 -12.48 33.42
CA GLU A 4 -55.40 -12.77 32.04
C GLU A 4 -53.95 -13.25 31.91
N GLY A 5 -53.17 -13.32 32.99
CA GLY A 5 -51.76 -13.70 32.87
C GLY A 5 -50.77 -12.56 33.04
N ASN A 6 -51.23 -11.31 33.21
CA ASN A 6 -50.41 -10.13 33.05
C ASN A 6 -50.04 -9.47 34.38
N CYS A 7 -48.91 -8.77 34.42
CA CYS A 7 -48.45 -8.10 35.63
C CYS A 7 -49.27 -6.84 35.89
N LYS A 8 -49.84 -6.75 37.10
CA LYS A 8 -50.62 -5.59 37.56
C LYS A 8 -49.80 -4.33 37.83
N PHE A 9 -48.49 -4.46 38.02
CA PHE A 9 -47.60 -3.37 38.45
C PHE A 9 -46.68 -2.83 37.35
N CYS A 10 -46.49 -3.59 36.26
CA CYS A 10 -45.63 -3.14 35.16
C CYS A 10 -46.38 -2.14 34.28
N PRO A 11 -45.77 -1.02 33.86
CA PRO A 11 -46.40 -0.05 32.95
C PRO A 11 -46.91 -0.67 31.65
N GLY A 12 -46.23 -1.73 31.16
CA GLY A 12 -46.55 -2.43 29.93
C GLY A 12 -47.46 -3.64 30.07
N LYS A 13 -48.01 -3.93 31.27
CA LYS A 13 -48.83 -5.13 31.56
C LYS A 13 -48.24 -6.43 30.99
N CYS A 14 -46.93 -6.59 31.10
CA CYS A 14 -46.21 -7.74 30.57
C CYS A 14 -46.69 -9.06 31.19
N SER A 15 -46.67 -10.15 30.40
CA SER A 15 -47.02 -11.49 30.89
C SER A 15 -46.17 -11.91 32.10
N TRP A 16 -46.78 -12.56 33.08
CA TRP A 16 -46.10 -12.98 34.31
C TRP A 16 -44.97 -13.99 34.05
N ASN A 17 -45.07 -14.75 32.96
CA ASN A 17 -44.07 -15.76 32.59
C ASN A 17 -42.70 -15.17 32.20
N ILE A 18 -42.64 -13.88 31.86
CA ILE A 18 -41.39 -13.16 31.54
C ILE A 18 -40.90 -12.30 32.71
N HIS A 19 -41.60 -12.32 33.85
CA HIS A 19 -41.19 -11.62 35.06
C HIS A 19 -40.36 -12.51 35.96
N LYS A 20 -39.20 -12.01 36.37
CA LYS A 20 -38.36 -12.65 37.38
C LYS A 20 -38.43 -11.81 38.65
N ASN A 21 -38.99 -12.37 39.72
CA ASN A 21 -39.05 -11.69 41.01
C ASN A 21 -37.63 -11.70 41.62
N VAL A 22 -36.90 -10.59 41.45
CA VAL A 22 -35.58 -10.40 42.06
C VAL A 22 -35.78 -9.84 43.47
N PRO A 23 -35.04 -10.31 44.49
CA PRO A 23 -35.24 -9.90 45.89
C PRO A 23 -34.74 -8.48 46.19
N PHE A 24 -34.34 -7.71 45.18
CA PHE A 24 -33.79 -6.37 45.30
C PHE A 24 -34.34 -5.47 44.20
N VAL A 25 -34.45 -4.18 44.52
CA VAL A 25 -34.81 -3.13 43.56
C VAL A 25 -33.61 -2.19 43.45
N TYR A 26 -33.17 -1.91 42.23
CA TYR A 26 -32.17 -0.87 42.00
C TYR A 26 -32.85 0.50 42.10
N ALA A 27 -32.68 1.19 43.23
CA ALA A 27 -33.07 2.58 43.37
C ALA A 27 -31.84 3.46 43.07
N ILE A 28 -31.96 4.35 42.07
CA ILE A 28 -30.92 5.33 41.77
C ILE A 28 -31.23 6.58 42.59
N GLU A 29 -30.61 6.69 43.76
CA GLU A 29 -30.72 7.87 44.61
C GLU A 29 -29.61 8.87 44.27
N LYS A 30 -29.98 10.12 43.98
CA LYS A 30 -29.01 11.19 43.74
C LYS A 30 -28.55 11.76 45.09
N ILE A 31 -27.51 11.15 45.66
CA ILE A 31 -26.81 11.67 46.83
C ILE A 31 -25.82 12.77 46.43
N SER A 32 -25.89 13.93 47.08
CA SER A 32 -24.87 14.96 46.98
C SER A 32 -23.66 14.54 47.82
N VAL A 33 -22.55 14.26 47.16
CA VAL A 33 -21.29 13.86 47.82
C VAL A 33 -20.26 14.95 47.61
N THR A 34 -19.74 15.52 48.69
CA THR A 34 -18.58 16.41 48.63
C THR A 34 -17.34 15.54 48.38
N LYS A 35 -16.73 15.68 47.20
CA LYS A 35 -15.49 14.98 46.83
C LYS A 35 -14.39 16.00 46.63
N THR A 36 -13.19 15.66 47.07
CA THR A 36 -12.02 16.49 46.80
C THR A 36 -11.58 16.33 45.35
N HIS A 37 -10.96 17.37 44.80
CA HIS A 37 -10.43 17.35 43.43
C HIS A 37 -9.38 16.23 43.23
N GLU A 38 -8.63 15.91 44.30
CA GLU A 38 -7.57 14.90 44.29
C GLU A 38 -8.14 13.47 44.20
N GLU A 39 -9.20 13.16 44.95
CA GLU A 39 -9.91 11.88 44.87
C GLU A 39 -10.55 11.64 43.49
N LEU A 40 -11.07 12.70 42.88
CA LEU A 40 -11.62 12.66 41.52
C LEU A 40 -10.52 12.37 40.50
N ARG A 41 -9.36 13.03 40.63
CA ARG A 41 -8.19 12.83 39.76
C ARG A 41 -7.64 11.40 39.84
N GLN A 42 -7.54 10.84 41.04
CA GLN A 42 -7.05 9.47 41.24
C GLN A 42 -8.00 8.41 40.68
N LYS A 43 -9.32 8.56 40.89
CA LYS A 43 -10.33 7.67 40.27
C LYS A 43 -10.29 7.73 38.75
N TRP A 44 -10.11 8.92 38.20
CA TRP A 44 -10.01 9.13 36.76
C TRP A 44 -8.74 8.48 36.18
N ALA A 45 -7.59 8.66 36.83
CA ALA A 45 -6.32 8.05 36.43
C ALA A 45 -6.36 6.51 36.46
N LYS A 46 -6.96 5.92 37.51
CA LYS A 46 -7.10 4.45 37.63
C LYS A 46 -8.01 3.87 36.55
N ALA A 47 -9.11 4.55 36.21
CA ALA A 47 -10.02 4.12 35.15
C ALA A 47 -9.43 4.28 33.72
N GLN A 48 -8.39 5.09 33.57
CA GLN A 48 -7.67 5.27 32.31
C GLN A 48 -6.66 4.14 32.05
N GLY A 49 -6.04 3.58 33.11
CA GLY A 49 -5.00 2.55 32.98
C GLY A 49 -5.49 1.15 32.58
N ASP A 50 -6.78 0.83 32.76
CA ASP A 50 -7.36 -0.50 32.48
C ASP A 50 -8.09 -0.60 31.12
N LYS A 51 -8.11 0.48 30.33
CA LYS A 51 -8.62 0.43 28.95
C LYS A 51 -7.44 0.11 28.03
N PHE A 52 -7.55 -0.93 27.20
CA PHE A 52 -6.72 -0.99 26.00
C PHE A 52 -6.76 0.38 25.34
N ASP A 53 -5.60 0.95 25.03
CA ASP A 53 -5.58 2.24 24.36
C ASP A 53 -6.36 2.10 23.06
N VAL A 54 -7.36 2.95 22.88
CA VAL A 54 -8.28 2.87 21.74
C VAL A 54 -7.46 2.96 20.44
N GLU A 55 -6.37 3.71 20.49
CA GLU A 55 -5.38 3.84 19.42
C GLU A 55 -4.73 2.48 19.07
N GLU A 56 -4.29 1.71 20.06
CA GLU A 56 -3.65 0.40 19.87
C GLU A 56 -4.63 -0.63 19.28
N MET A 57 -5.89 -0.59 19.70
CA MET A 57 -6.93 -1.45 19.17
C MET A 57 -7.27 -1.09 17.71
N LEU A 58 -7.36 0.20 17.39
CA LEU A 58 -7.56 0.68 16.03
C LEU A 58 -6.41 0.28 15.11
N GLU A 59 -5.17 0.35 15.60
CA GLU A 59 -3.99 -0.06 14.83
C GLU A 59 -4.03 -1.56 14.48
N ARG A 60 -4.34 -2.43 15.44
CA ARG A 60 -4.47 -3.88 15.19
C ARG A 60 -5.58 -4.22 14.20
N ILE A 61 -6.72 -3.51 14.28
CA ILE A 61 -7.82 -3.69 13.33
C ILE A 61 -7.37 -3.28 11.93
N GLY A 62 -6.63 -2.18 11.80
CA GLY A 62 -6.07 -1.73 10.53
C GLY A 62 -5.09 -2.70 9.91
N GLN A 63 -4.23 -3.31 10.72
CA GLN A 63 -3.30 -4.32 10.24
C GLN A 63 -3.99 -5.59 9.73
N LYS A 64 -5.06 -6.03 10.40
CA LYS A 64 -5.83 -7.21 9.95
C LYS A 64 -6.62 -6.92 8.69
N PHE A 65 -7.26 -5.75 8.61
CA PHE A 65 -7.93 -5.29 7.40
C PHE A 65 -6.92 -5.21 6.23
N GLY A 66 -5.75 -4.59 6.52
CA GLY A 66 -4.43 -4.80 5.92
C GLY A 66 -4.29 -6.05 5.06
N GLN A 67 -4.12 -7.14 5.79
CA GLN A 67 -3.78 -8.45 5.27
C GLN A 67 -4.91 -9.07 4.46
N GLN A 68 -6.16 -8.87 4.89
CA GLN A 68 -7.31 -9.43 4.17
C GLN A 68 -7.47 -8.80 2.78
N GLN A 69 -7.27 -7.48 2.66
CA GLN A 69 -7.35 -6.81 1.37
C GLN A 69 -6.25 -7.30 0.40
N GLU A 70 -5.03 -7.53 0.90
CA GLU A 70 -3.93 -8.10 0.09
C GLU A 70 -4.23 -9.52 -0.39
N GLU A 71 -4.80 -10.36 0.48
CA GLU A 71 -5.19 -11.72 0.14
C GLU A 71 -6.28 -11.77 -0.94
N VAL A 72 -7.27 -10.86 -0.85
CA VAL A 72 -8.32 -10.71 -1.87
C VAL A 72 -7.72 -10.33 -3.22
N LEU A 73 -6.83 -9.34 -3.27
CA LEU A 73 -6.24 -8.87 -4.52
C LEU A 73 -5.35 -9.93 -5.18
N ASN A 74 -4.55 -10.67 -4.40
CA ASN A 74 -3.76 -11.79 -4.93
C ASN A 74 -4.67 -12.92 -5.46
N THR A 75 -5.79 -13.17 -4.78
CA THR A 75 -6.76 -14.16 -5.24
C THR A 75 -7.40 -13.75 -6.56
N ILE A 76 -7.74 -12.46 -6.73
CA ILE A 76 -8.25 -11.90 -7.99
C ILE A 76 -7.22 -12.07 -9.11
N GLU A 77 -5.96 -11.69 -8.90
CA GLU A 77 -4.89 -11.84 -9.91
C GLU A 77 -4.75 -13.32 -10.35
N ARG A 78 -4.81 -14.27 -9.40
CA ARG A 78 -4.75 -15.72 -9.70
C ARG A 78 -5.96 -16.21 -10.48
N ILE A 79 -7.15 -15.71 -10.13
CA ILE A 79 -8.39 -16.05 -10.85
C ILE A 79 -8.32 -15.55 -12.28
N ASN A 80 -7.90 -14.30 -12.50
CA ASN A 80 -7.78 -13.73 -13.85
C ASN A 80 -6.79 -14.52 -14.72
N ALA A 81 -5.63 -14.89 -14.17
CA ALA A 81 -4.66 -15.72 -14.90
C ALA A 81 -5.24 -17.10 -15.27
N ALA A 82 -5.98 -17.74 -14.37
CA ALA A 82 -6.63 -19.01 -14.64
C ALA A 82 -7.75 -18.88 -15.70
N ILE A 83 -8.49 -17.77 -15.70
CA ILE A 83 -9.53 -17.48 -16.70
C ILE A 83 -8.89 -17.32 -18.09
N GLU A 84 -7.81 -16.54 -18.21
CA GLU A 84 -7.08 -16.37 -19.47
C GLU A 84 -6.56 -17.71 -20.02
N GLU A 85 -5.97 -18.55 -19.17
CA GLU A 85 -5.50 -19.89 -19.56
C GLU A 85 -6.64 -20.79 -20.04
N LEU A 86 -7.78 -20.79 -19.35
CA LEU A 86 -8.95 -21.55 -19.76
C LEU A 86 -9.57 -21.02 -21.06
N GLU A 87 -9.56 -19.71 -21.29
CA GLU A 87 -10.04 -19.09 -22.53
C GLU A 87 -9.14 -19.45 -23.73
N ASP A 88 -7.82 -19.50 -23.54
CA ASP A 88 -6.86 -19.93 -24.57
C ASP A 88 -7.07 -21.41 -24.97
N ILE A 89 -7.27 -22.29 -23.97
CA ILE A 89 -7.56 -23.72 -24.18
C ILE A 89 -8.90 -23.93 -24.89
N ALA A 90 -9.93 -23.15 -24.54
CA ALA A 90 -11.29 -23.40 -24.99
C ALA A 90 -11.50 -23.15 -26.50
N HIS A 91 -10.66 -22.35 -27.15
CA HIS A 91 -10.70 -21.99 -28.59
C HIS A 91 -12.09 -21.69 -29.19
N ASN A 92 -13.08 -21.39 -28.35
CA ASN A 92 -14.47 -21.14 -28.71
C ASN A 92 -14.93 -19.94 -27.87
N PRO A 93 -15.30 -18.81 -28.49
CA PRO A 93 -15.69 -17.61 -27.76
C PRO A 93 -16.87 -17.92 -26.84
N ARG A 94 -16.81 -17.47 -25.58
CA ARG A 94 -17.93 -17.61 -24.64
C ARG A 94 -19.18 -16.99 -25.28
N PHE A 95 -20.17 -17.82 -25.62
CA PHE A 95 -21.43 -17.35 -26.23
C PHE A 95 -22.24 -16.44 -25.30
N MET A 96 -21.94 -16.47 -24.00
CA MET A 96 -22.69 -15.82 -22.93
C MET A 96 -21.79 -15.56 -21.73
N THR A 97 -21.95 -14.41 -21.07
CA THR A 97 -21.26 -14.08 -19.82
C THR A 97 -21.87 -14.85 -18.64
N ASP A 98 -21.10 -15.11 -17.59
CA ASP A 98 -21.61 -15.76 -16.37
C ASP A 98 -22.80 -15.00 -15.77
N VAL A 99 -22.75 -13.66 -15.84
CA VAL A 99 -23.84 -12.78 -15.41
C VAL A 99 -25.12 -13.06 -16.19
N GLN A 100 -25.02 -13.17 -17.53
CA GLN A 100 -26.18 -13.42 -18.39
C GLN A 100 -26.74 -14.83 -18.18
N TYR A 101 -25.88 -15.82 -17.94
CA TYR A 101 -26.29 -17.19 -17.64
C TYR A 101 -27.11 -17.28 -16.34
N ILE A 102 -26.60 -16.68 -15.27
CA ILE A 102 -27.27 -16.68 -13.96
C ILE A 102 -28.59 -15.90 -14.02
N GLN A 103 -28.63 -14.81 -14.79
CA GLN A 103 -29.86 -14.04 -15.00
C GLN A 103 -30.96 -14.90 -15.65
N ASN A 104 -30.62 -15.72 -16.65
CA ASN A 104 -31.56 -16.64 -17.28
C ASN A 104 -32.07 -17.71 -16.29
N LEU A 105 -31.20 -18.22 -15.40
CA LEU A 105 -31.61 -19.15 -14.35
C LEU A 105 -32.60 -18.52 -13.37
N ILE A 106 -32.39 -17.26 -12.98
CA ILE A 106 -33.32 -16.52 -12.12
C ILE A 106 -34.68 -16.36 -12.80
N GLU A 107 -34.69 -16.05 -14.09
CA GLU A 107 -35.93 -15.89 -14.87
C GLU A 107 -36.67 -17.22 -15.04
N ALA A 108 -35.95 -18.31 -15.29
CA ALA A 108 -36.52 -19.65 -15.31
C ALA A 108 -37.16 -20.00 -13.95
N GLU A 109 -36.45 -19.77 -12.84
CA GLU A 109 -36.94 -20.08 -11.50
C GLU A 109 -38.17 -19.24 -11.10
N LYS A 110 -38.21 -17.97 -11.54
CA LYS A 110 -39.39 -17.10 -11.39
C LYS A 110 -40.58 -17.58 -12.20
N SER A 111 -40.35 -18.20 -13.36
CA SER A 111 -41.41 -18.71 -14.23
C SER A 111 -41.99 -20.04 -13.74
N GLU A 112 -41.18 -20.89 -13.11
CA GLU A 112 -41.57 -22.22 -12.67
C GLU A 112 -42.28 -22.25 -11.30
N LEU A 113 -42.09 -21.21 -10.45
CA LEU A 113 -42.78 -21.02 -9.15
C LEU A 113 -42.79 -22.27 -8.24
N LYS A 114 -41.74 -23.08 -8.31
CA LYS A 114 -41.61 -24.30 -7.51
C LYS A 114 -41.50 -23.98 -6.01
N PRO A 115 -41.94 -24.87 -5.11
CA PRO A 115 -41.76 -24.67 -3.66
C PRO A 115 -40.31 -24.33 -3.31
N GLY A 116 -40.10 -23.30 -2.47
CA GLY A 116 -38.76 -22.81 -2.11
C GLY A 116 -38.05 -21.95 -3.17
N TYR A 117 -38.75 -21.53 -4.25
CA TYR A 117 -38.15 -20.70 -5.30
C TYR A 117 -37.58 -19.37 -4.78
N ALA A 118 -38.18 -18.78 -3.75
CA ALA A 118 -37.70 -17.52 -3.16
C ALA A 118 -36.27 -17.64 -2.59
N GLU A 119 -35.95 -18.73 -1.89
CA GLU A 119 -34.61 -18.99 -1.35
C GLU A 119 -33.61 -19.27 -2.48
N ARG A 120 -34.01 -20.03 -3.50
CA ARG A 120 -33.17 -20.28 -4.68
C ARG A 120 -32.88 -19.00 -5.45
N ILE A 121 -33.88 -18.14 -5.65
CA ILE A 121 -33.70 -16.83 -6.29
C ILE A 121 -32.77 -15.95 -5.45
N ALA A 122 -32.88 -15.95 -4.12
CA ALA A 122 -31.97 -15.20 -3.26
C ALA A 122 -30.52 -15.69 -3.42
N HIS A 123 -30.31 -17.01 -3.46
CA HIS A 123 -28.99 -17.60 -3.69
C HIS A 123 -28.44 -17.27 -5.09
N LEU A 124 -29.24 -17.42 -6.14
CA LEU A 124 -28.86 -17.09 -7.52
C LEU A 124 -28.57 -15.59 -7.67
N SER A 125 -29.31 -14.73 -6.97
CA SER A 125 -29.05 -13.28 -6.98
C SER A 125 -27.70 -12.95 -6.37
N TYR A 126 -27.34 -13.59 -5.26
CA TYR A 126 -26.00 -13.47 -4.65
C TYR A 126 -24.90 -13.94 -5.60
N GLN A 127 -25.10 -15.09 -6.28
CA GLN A 127 -24.13 -15.60 -7.25
C GLN A 127 -23.96 -14.67 -8.46
N ARG A 128 -25.06 -14.05 -8.92
CA ARG A 128 -25.02 -13.05 -9.99
C ARG A 128 -24.19 -11.83 -9.58
N ASP A 129 -24.41 -11.31 -8.38
CA ASP A 129 -23.67 -10.14 -7.89
C ASP A 129 -22.17 -10.45 -7.74
N LEU A 130 -21.82 -11.68 -7.35
CA LEU A 130 -20.44 -12.16 -7.36
C LEU A 130 -19.87 -12.20 -8.79
N ALA A 131 -20.62 -12.73 -9.76
CA ALA A 131 -20.20 -12.79 -11.16
C ALA A 131 -20.02 -11.39 -11.77
N VAL A 132 -20.86 -10.42 -11.41
CA VAL A 132 -20.69 -9.00 -11.80
C VAL A 132 -19.38 -8.45 -11.25
N THR A 133 -19.09 -8.73 -9.97
CA THR A 133 -17.84 -8.30 -9.33
C THR A 133 -16.61 -8.92 -10.02
N MET A 134 -16.70 -10.19 -10.41
CA MET A 134 -15.63 -10.87 -11.15
C MET A 134 -15.43 -10.29 -12.55
N GLU A 135 -16.51 -9.91 -13.25
CA GLU A 135 -16.40 -9.26 -14.57
C GLU A 135 -15.74 -7.88 -14.46
N GLN A 136 -16.08 -7.10 -13.42
CA GLN A 136 -15.43 -5.82 -13.14
C GLN A 136 -13.94 -6.02 -12.79
N ALA A 137 -13.61 -7.08 -12.06
CA ALA A 137 -12.24 -7.42 -11.68
C ALA A 137 -11.33 -7.85 -12.85
N LYS A 138 -11.87 -7.99 -14.06
CA LYS A 138 -11.06 -8.15 -15.28
C LYS A 138 -10.40 -6.84 -15.72
N ASP A 139 -10.94 -5.68 -15.33
CA ASP A 139 -10.30 -4.39 -15.61
C ASP A 139 -9.02 -4.26 -14.75
N PRO A 140 -7.84 -4.04 -15.36
CA PRO A 140 -6.58 -3.84 -14.63
C PRO A 140 -6.61 -2.69 -13.61
N ASN A 141 -7.53 -1.74 -13.76
CA ASN A 141 -7.69 -0.58 -12.88
C ASN A 141 -8.81 -0.77 -11.83
N PHE A 142 -9.47 -1.92 -11.78
CA PHE A 142 -10.55 -2.17 -10.83
C PHE A 142 -10.02 -2.22 -9.39
N ASP A 143 -10.55 -1.35 -8.54
CA ASP A 143 -10.30 -1.35 -7.10
C ASP A 143 -11.60 -1.75 -6.35
N PRO A 144 -11.69 -2.97 -5.80
CA PRO A 144 -12.87 -3.43 -5.08
C PRO A 144 -13.15 -2.64 -3.78
N PHE A 145 -12.22 -1.77 -3.38
CA PHE A 145 -12.29 -1.00 -2.15
C PHE A 145 -12.57 0.49 -2.35
N GLU A 146 -12.86 0.93 -3.58
CA GLU A 146 -13.10 2.34 -3.89
C GLU A 146 -14.22 2.95 -3.04
N GLN A 147 -15.31 2.20 -2.79
CA GLN A 147 -16.44 2.67 -1.97
C GLN A 147 -16.08 2.94 -0.50
N TYR A 148 -15.00 2.34 0.01
CA TYR A 148 -14.55 2.53 1.38
C TYR A 148 -13.59 3.71 1.50
N ARG A 149 -13.30 4.41 0.40
CA ARG A 149 -12.25 5.44 0.30
C ARG A 149 -12.67 6.81 0.85
N ASP A 150 -13.97 7.13 0.82
CA ASP A 150 -14.47 8.47 1.15
C ASP A 150 -15.20 8.49 2.52
N GLY A 151 -14.65 9.24 3.48
CA GLY A 151 -15.27 9.44 4.79
C GLY A 151 -14.30 9.77 5.93
N LYS A 152 -14.81 9.74 7.16
CA LYS A 152 -14.13 10.07 8.44
C LYS A 152 -12.84 9.26 8.73
N TRP A 153 -12.50 8.31 7.86
CA TRP A 153 -11.38 7.38 7.94
C TRP A 153 -10.27 7.64 6.91
N SER A 154 -10.31 8.77 6.18
CA SER A 154 -9.36 9.10 5.09
C SER A 154 -7.88 8.90 5.46
N LYS A 155 -7.48 9.27 6.68
CA LYS A 155 -6.11 9.10 7.18
C LYS A 155 -5.71 7.63 7.34
N PHE A 156 -6.64 6.79 7.82
CA PHE A 156 -6.41 5.36 7.99
C PHE A 156 -6.35 4.61 6.66
N ILE A 157 -7.17 5.05 5.70
CA ILE A 157 -7.18 4.54 4.32
C ILE A 157 -5.88 4.95 3.60
N GLU A 158 -5.39 6.17 3.84
CA GLU A 158 -4.10 6.65 3.32
C GLU A 158 -2.91 5.86 3.92
N ASP A 159 -2.91 5.63 5.22
CA ASP A 159 -1.88 4.81 5.90
C ASP A 159 -1.92 3.35 5.44
N PHE A 160 -3.12 2.76 5.29
CA PHE A 160 -3.30 1.43 4.73
C PHE A 160 -2.78 1.36 3.28
N ASN A 161 -3.18 2.30 2.41
CA ASN A 161 -2.78 2.29 1.00
C ASN A 161 -1.26 2.44 0.86
N ASN A 162 -0.65 3.35 1.62
CA ASN A 162 0.80 3.50 1.67
C ASN A 162 1.47 2.17 2.08
N LYS A 163 0.93 1.48 3.10
CA LYS A 163 1.49 0.20 3.57
C LYS A 163 1.32 -0.92 2.55
N TYR A 164 0.15 -1.06 1.94
CA TYR A 164 -0.16 -2.04 0.91
C TYR A 164 0.76 -1.87 -0.33
N TYR A 165 0.88 -0.65 -0.86
CA TYR A 165 1.75 -0.39 -2.02
C TYR A 165 3.24 -0.57 -1.69
N GLN A 166 3.68 -0.19 -0.47
CA GLN A 166 5.04 -0.48 -0.02
C GLN A 166 5.30 -1.99 0.11
N GLN A 167 4.32 -2.76 0.57
CA GLN A 167 4.43 -4.22 0.68
C GLN A 167 4.51 -4.90 -0.69
N LYS A 168 3.68 -4.48 -1.66
CA LYS A 168 3.73 -4.95 -3.07
C LYS A 168 5.11 -4.68 -3.69
N THR A 169 5.67 -3.48 -3.49
CA THR A 169 7.00 -3.11 -4.00
C THR A 169 8.12 -3.93 -3.34
N THR A 170 7.97 -4.24 -2.06
CA THR A 170 8.95 -5.05 -1.31
C THR A 170 9.02 -6.48 -1.83
N ARG A 171 7.88 -7.09 -2.20
CA ARG A 171 7.83 -8.45 -2.78
C ARG A 171 8.54 -8.52 -4.13
N VAL A 172 8.27 -7.57 -5.03
CA VAL A 172 8.95 -7.49 -6.35
C VAL A 172 10.46 -7.31 -6.17
N ARG A 173 10.88 -6.43 -5.24
CA ARG A 173 12.30 -6.24 -4.90
C ARG A 173 12.93 -7.53 -4.39
N GLN A 174 12.26 -8.27 -3.51
CA GLN A 174 12.75 -9.54 -2.99
C GLN A 174 12.87 -10.60 -4.09
N GLN A 175 11.92 -10.64 -5.03
CA GLN A 175 11.95 -11.55 -6.17
C GLN A 175 13.12 -11.24 -7.13
N ALA A 176 13.37 -9.95 -7.42
CA ALA A 176 14.53 -9.53 -8.21
C ALA A 176 15.86 -9.89 -7.54
N ILE A 177 15.97 -9.67 -6.21
CA ILE A 177 17.16 -10.07 -5.43
C ILE A 177 17.34 -11.60 -5.49
N ARG A 178 16.25 -12.37 -5.42
CA ARG A 178 16.29 -13.83 -5.53
C ARG A 178 16.78 -14.27 -6.91
N HIS A 179 16.23 -13.71 -7.99
CA HIS A 179 16.69 -13.99 -9.35
C HIS A 179 18.15 -13.61 -9.57
N PHE A 180 18.59 -12.45 -9.09
CA PHE A 180 19.99 -12.05 -9.16
C PHE A 180 20.91 -13.03 -8.41
N ASN A 181 20.53 -13.42 -7.18
CA ASN A 181 21.29 -14.44 -6.45
C ASN A 181 21.32 -15.78 -7.19
N LEU A 182 20.25 -16.17 -7.87
CA LEU A 182 20.22 -17.40 -8.68
C LEU A 182 21.17 -17.32 -9.87
N MET A 183 21.18 -16.19 -10.60
CA MET A 183 22.12 -15.98 -11.72
C MET A 183 23.58 -16.02 -11.27
N LEU A 184 23.88 -15.54 -10.06
CA LEU A 184 25.24 -15.60 -9.49
C LEU A 184 25.71 -17.03 -9.12
N HIS A 185 24.81 -18.02 -9.09
CA HIS A 185 25.15 -19.42 -8.82
C HIS A 185 25.02 -20.31 -10.07
N GLN A 186 24.70 -19.74 -11.22
CA GLN A 186 24.63 -20.47 -12.48
C GLN A 186 26.04 -20.80 -12.97
N GLN A 187 26.30 -22.06 -13.33
CA GLN A 187 27.64 -22.53 -13.74
C GLN A 187 28.18 -21.78 -14.96
N ASN A 188 29.13 -20.86 -14.75
CA ASN A 188 29.80 -20.06 -15.78
C ASN A 188 31.24 -19.71 -15.34
N LEU A 189 32.10 -19.28 -16.27
CA LEU A 189 33.48 -18.85 -15.96
C LEU A 189 33.55 -17.70 -14.94
N ILE A 190 32.58 -16.78 -14.98
CA ILE A 190 32.50 -15.64 -14.05
C ILE A 190 32.12 -16.12 -12.63
N THR A 191 31.24 -17.12 -12.54
CA THR A 191 30.86 -17.66 -11.23
C THR A 191 32.02 -18.41 -10.60
N ASP A 192 32.81 -19.17 -11.36
CA ASP A 192 33.99 -19.85 -10.80
C ASP A 192 35.01 -18.85 -10.18
N ILE A 193 35.16 -17.68 -10.79
CA ILE A 193 35.98 -16.58 -10.25
C ILE A 193 35.35 -15.99 -8.99
N LEU A 194 34.04 -15.76 -8.98
CA LEU A 194 33.31 -15.27 -7.81
C LEU A 194 33.32 -16.29 -6.65
N ASP A 195 33.28 -17.58 -6.96
CA ASP A 195 33.39 -18.71 -6.03
C ASP A 195 34.76 -18.73 -5.37
N ALA A 196 35.82 -18.58 -6.17
CA ALA A 196 37.19 -18.46 -5.66
C ALA A 196 37.33 -17.20 -4.77
N ALA A 197 36.78 -16.06 -5.20
CA ALA A 197 36.83 -14.80 -4.46
C ALA A 197 36.05 -14.87 -3.13
N GLU A 198 34.90 -15.55 -3.08
CA GLU A 198 34.14 -15.78 -1.84
C GLU A 198 34.91 -16.68 -0.88
N ARG A 199 35.52 -17.76 -1.37
CA ARG A 199 36.32 -18.67 -0.53
C ARG A 199 37.53 -17.99 0.10
N MET A 200 38.11 -17.02 -0.60
CA MET A 200 39.26 -16.25 -0.10
C MET A 200 38.86 -15.11 0.85
N SER A 201 37.73 -14.44 0.60
CA SER A 201 37.33 -13.23 1.34
C SER A 201 36.32 -13.47 2.47
N GLY A 202 35.57 -14.57 2.44
CA GLY A 202 34.46 -14.84 3.36
C GLY A 202 33.24 -13.93 3.16
N ILE A 203 33.22 -13.08 2.13
CA ILE A 203 32.11 -12.18 1.81
C ILE A 203 31.19 -12.87 0.79
N GLN A 204 29.87 -12.77 0.99
CA GLN A 204 28.90 -13.36 0.05
C GLN A 204 29.08 -12.83 -1.37
N ARG A 205 29.08 -13.73 -2.36
CA ARG A 205 29.28 -13.41 -3.80
C ARG A 205 28.45 -12.24 -4.31
N ARG A 206 27.23 -12.06 -3.81
CA ARG A 206 26.33 -10.95 -4.19
C ARG A 206 26.92 -9.57 -3.91
N PHE A 207 27.61 -9.40 -2.78
CA PHE A 207 28.22 -8.12 -2.43
C PHE A 207 29.50 -7.89 -3.23
N ILE A 208 30.26 -8.96 -3.51
CA ILE A 208 31.44 -8.91 -4.38
C ILE A 208 31.04 -8.49 -5.80
N ALA A 209 29.99 -9.11 -6.35
CA ALA A 209 29.47 -8.81 -7.68
C ALA A 209 28.97 -7.36 -7.78
N VAL A 210 28.20 -6.89 -6.80
CA VAL A 210 27.74 -5.49 -6.76
C VAL A 210 28.91 -4.53 -6.62
N ALA A 211 29.89 -4.82 -5.76
CA ALA A 211 31.08 -3.98 -5.59
C ALA A 211 31.91 -3.90 -6.88
N LEU A 212 32.06 -5.02 -7.61
CA LEU A 212 32.73 -5.05 -8.91
C LEU A 212 32.00 -4.19 -9.95
N ILE A 213 30.66 -4.31 -10.04
CA ILE A 213 29.84 -3.49 -10.94
C ILE A 213 30.01 -2.01 -10.63
N VAL A 214 29.91 -1.63 -9.35
CA VAL A 214 30.11 -0.24 -8.91
C VAL A 214 31.53 0.23 -9.25
N ALA A 215 32.57 -0.58 -9.00
CA ALA A 215 33.94 -0.24 -9.33
C ALA A 215 34.14 0.00 -10.84
N VAL A 216 33.63 -0.89 -11.70
CA VAL A 216 33.68 -0.74 -13.15
C VAL A 216 32.94 0.52 -13.60
N LEU A 217 31.75 0.79 -13.05
CA LEU A 217 30.99 2.01 -13.33
C LEU A 217 31.74 3.27 -12.91
N THR A 218 32.38 3.28 -11.74
CA THR A 218 33.16 4.44 -11.27
C THR A 218 34.39 4.71 -12.14
N LEU A 219 35.10 3.66 -12.58
CA LEU A 219 36.23 3.78 -13.49
C LEU A 219 35.77 4.30 -14.86
N HIS A 220 34.65 3.79 -15.36
CA HIS A 220 34.07 4.22 -16.63
C HIS A 220 33.58 5.68 -16.58
N LEU A 221 32.97 6.11 -15.49
CA LEU A 221 32.56 7.51 -15.29
C LEU A 221 33.74 8.47 -15.10
N SER A 222 34.91 7.97 -14.68
CA SER A 222 36.11 8.78 -14.45
C SER A 222 36.94 9.00 -15.72
N TYR A 223 37.06 7.97 -16.57
CA TYR A 223 37.99 7.95 -17.70
C TYR A 223 37.38 7.45 -19.02
N GLY A 224 36.12 7.03 -19.02
CA GLY A 224 35.47 6.41 -20.18
C GLY A 224 34.93 7.44 -21.17
N TYR A 225 35.00 7.08 -22.45
CA TYR A 225 34.30 7.79 -23.52
C TYR A 225 32.78 7.62 -23.32
N GLY A 226 32.02 8.73 -23.37
CA GLY A 226 30.56 8.70 -23.17
C GLY A 226 30.11 8.70 -21.71
N ALA A 227 30.95 9.13 -20.76
CA ALA A 227 30.59 9.25 -19.34
C ALA A 227 29.34 10.12 -19.10
N GLU A 228 29.17 11.19 -19.90
CA GLU A 228 27.95 12.02 -19.93
C GLU A 228 26.69 11.20 -20.18
N LEU A 229 26.69 10.43 -21.27
CA LEU A 229 25.56 9.60 -21.68
C LEU A 229 25.21 8.59 -20.58
N MET A 230 26.23 7.94 -20.00
CA MET A 230 26.04 6.98 -18.91
C MET A 230 25.49 7.63 -17.64
N CYS A 231 26.02 8.80 -17.25
CA CYS A 231 25.51 9.56 -16.11
C CYS A 231 24.04 9.95 -16.29
N ASN A 232 23.68 10.42 -17.49
CA ASN A 232 22.32 10.82 -17.81
C ASN A 232 21.37 9.60 -17.83
N PHE A 233 21.81 8.44 -18.34
CA PHE A 233 21.01 7.21 -18.23
C PHE A 233 20.76 6.78 -16.78
N ILE A 234 21.81 6.81 -15.94
CA ILE A 234 21.68 6.46 -14.51
C ILE A 234 20.75 7.45 -13.79
N GLY A 235 20.91 8.75 -14.09
CA GLY A 235 20.05 9.81 -13.57
C GLY A 235 18.62 9.76 -14.11
N PHE A 236 18.39 9.19 -15.28
CA PHE A 236 17.05 9.16 -15.88
C PHE A 236 16.26 7.90 -15.53
N LEU A 237 16.86 6.71 -15.70
CA LEU A 237 16.12 5.45 -15.74
C LEU A 237 15.36 5.13 -14.44
N TYR A 238 16.04 5.21 -13.30
CA TYR A 238 15.41 4.89 -12.01
C TYR A 238 14.33 5.92 -11.62
N PRO A 239 14.61 7.24 -11.67
CA PRO A 239 13.59 8.26 -11.40
C PRO A 239 12.42 8.23 -12.39
N ALA A 240 12.66 7.95 -13.68
CA ALA A 240 11.59 7.83 -14.68
C ALA A 240 10.68 6.63 -14.41
N TYR A 241 11.26 5.46 -14.10
CA TYR A 241 10.50 4.28 -13.66
C TYR A 241 9.66 4.60 -12.41
N ARG A 242 10.26 5.30 -11.43
CA ARG A 242 9.56 5.75 -10.22
C ARG A 242 8.42 6.72 -10.56
N SER A 243 8.61 7.69 -11.46
CA SER A 243 7.56 8.62 -11.90
C SER A 243 6.33 7.90 -12.45
N ILE A 244 6.54 6.90 -13.32
CA ILE A 244 5.45 6.10 -13.91
C ILE A 244 4.72 5.33 -12.81
N THR A 245 5.49 4.63 -11.98
CA THR A 245 4.99 3.87 -10.83
C THR A 245 4.17 4.77 -9.90
N TYR A 246 4.58 6.01 -9.64
CA TYR A 246 3.86 6.95 -8.78
C TYR A 246 2.62 7.58 -9.39
N ASN A 247 2.52 7.66 -10.71
CA ASN A 247 1.29 8.09 -11.36
C ASN A 247 0.24 6.98 -11.34
N THR A 248 0.68 5.72 -11.47
CA THR A 248 -0.18 4.53 -11.41
C THR A 248 -0.58 4.20 -9.97
N TYR A 249 0.30 4.40 -8.99
CA TYR A 249 0.04 4.13 -7.57
C TYR A 249 -0.07 5.44 -6.77
N ARG A 250 -1.22 5.72 -6.15
CA ARG A 250 -1.45 6.96 -5.37
C ARG A 250 -0.58 7.01 -4.12
N CYS A 251 0.55 7.71 -4.22
CA CYS A 251 1.55 7.83 -3.17
C CYS A 251 1.40 9.10 -2.29
N SER A 252 2.05 9.11 -1.12
CA SER A 252 2.24 10.28 -0.26
C SER A 252 2.67 11.53 -1.03
N LYS A 253 2.11 12.69 -0.64
CA LYS A 253 2.40 14.00 -1.22
C LYS A 253 3.89 14.34 -1.13
N GLU A 254 4.57 13.94 -0.05
CA GLU A 254 5.98 14.23 0.17
C GLU A 254 6.90 13.54 -0.85
N GLU A 255 6.63 12.26 -1.16
CA GLU A 255 7.43 11.50 -2.12
C GLU A 255 7.25 12.04 -3.55
N ARG A 256 6.04 12.49 -3.91
CA ARG A 256 5.81 13.16 -5.19
C ARG A 256 6.59 14.48 -5.29
N ILE A 257 6.59 15.27 -4.22
CA ILE A 257 7.34 16.53 -4.16
C ILE A 257 8.85 16.27 -4.28
N GLN A 258 9.38 15.25 -3.60
CA GLN A 258 10.80 14.86 -3.70
C GLN A 258 11.21 14.55 -5.14
N LEU A 259 10.41 13.76 -5.85
CA LEU A 259 10.68 13.42 -7.25
C LEU A 259 10.62 14.65 -8.17
N PHE A 260 9.67 15.56 -7.94
CA PHE A 260 9.59 16.81 -8.70
C PHE A 260 10.83 17.69 -8.48
N ILE A 261 11.31 17.79 -7.23
CA ILE A 261 12.53 18.54 -6.88
C ILE A 261 13.76 17.88 -7.51
N TYR A 262 13.80 16.55 -7.54
CA TYR A 262 14.83 15.83 -8.28
C TYR A 262 14.87 16.22 -9.76
N TRP A 263 13.72 16.22 -10.45
CA TRP A 263 13.66 16.63 -11.87
C TRP A 263 14.06 18.08 -12.08
N LEU A 264 13.73 18.97 -11.14
CA LEU A 264 14.17 20.37 -11.17
C LEU A 264 15.69 20.48 -11.07
N ILE A 265 16.31 19.72 -10.17
CA ILE A 265 17.77 19.64 -10.01
C ILE A 265 18.41 19.07 -11.29
N PHE A 266 17.89 17.97 -11.82
CA PHE A 266 18.38 17.33 -13.04
C PHE A 266 18.37 18.31 -14.23
N ALA A 267 17.24 18.98 -14.46
CA ALA A 267 17.13 19.99 -15.53
C ALA A 267 18.06 21.20 -15.30
N ALA A 268 18.29 21.62 -14.05
CA ALA A 268 19.23 22.69 -13.75
C ALA A 268 20.68 22.33 -14.10
N PHE A 269 21.09 21.08 -13.86
CA PHE A 269 22.40 20.60 -14.31
C PHE A 269 22.53 20.64 -15.83
N ASP A 270 21.51 20.18 -16.56
CA ASP A 270 21.54 20.17 -18.03
C ASP A 270 21.65 21.59 -18.61
N VAL A 271 20.93 22.57 -18.01
CA VAL A 271 21.02 23.98 -18.42
C VAL A 271 22.40 24.56 -18.10
N LEU A 272 22.94 24.31 -16.91
CA LEU A 272 24.26 24.82 -16.52
C LEU A 272 25.38 24.23 -17.38
N GLU A 273 25.27 22.95 -17.74
CA GLU A 273 26.23 22.26 -18.60
C GLU A 273 26.25 22.85 -20.00
N PHE A 274 25.09 23.12 -20.59
CA PHE A 274 25.01 23.80 -21.89
C PHE A 274 25.80 25.12 -21.93
N PHE A 275 25.84 25.87 -20.83
CA PHE A 275 26.63 27.11 -20.74
C PHE A 275 28.10 26.89 -20.35
N ALA A 276 28.42 25.76 -19.72
CA ALA A 276 29.72 25.46 -19.13
C ALA A 276 30.53 24.38 -19.88
N ASP A 277 30.04 23.92 -21.04
CA ASP A 277 30.65 22.88 -21.89
C ASP A 277 32.15 23.11 -22.14
N LEU A 278 32.60 24.36 -22.29
CA LEU A 278 34.01 24.68 -22.52
C LEU A 278 34.88 24.55 -21.25
N LEU A 279 34.32 24.79 -20.06
CA LEU A 279 35.04 24.81 -18.77
C LEU A 279 34.99 23.46 -18.05
N LEU A 280 33.90 22.69 -18.20
CA LEU A 280 33.70 21.42 -17.48
C LEU A 280 34.49 20.26 -18.08
N ASN A 281 34.82 20.31 -19.37
CA ASN A 281 35.66 19.30 -20.03
C ASN A 281 37.11 19.26 -19.52
N VAL A 282 37.56 20.27 -18.76
CA VAL A 282 38.89 20.35 -18.15
C VAL A 282 38.92 19.77 -16.74
N LEU A 283 37.76 19.59 -16.07
CA LEU A 283 37.70 19.14 -14.68
C LEU A 283 37.63 17.61 -14.62
N PRO A 284 38.72 16.92 -14.20
CA PRO A 284 38.70 15.47 -14.06
C PRO A 284 37.69 15.07 -12.97
N PHE A 285 36.96 13.96 -13.18
CA PHE A 285 35.94 13.42 -12.27
C PHE A 285 34.62 14.21 -12.15
N TYR A 286 34.38 15.24 -12.97
CA TYR A 286 33.10 15.96 -12.96
C TYR A 286 31.88 15.03 -13.08
N TRP A 287 31.90 14.12 -14.07
CA TRP A 287 30.81 13.18 -14.33
C TRP A 287 30.58 12.21 -13.18
N LEU A 288 31.64 11.80 -12.49
CA LEU A 288 31.54 10.97 -11.29
C LEU A 288 30.85 11.73 -10.15
N PHE A 289 31.22 13.00 -9.92
CA PHE A 289 30.60 13.85 -8.91
C PHE A 289 29.12 14.13 -9.23
N LYS A 290 28.81 14.52 -10.48
CA LYS A 290 27.42 14.72 -10.94
C LYS A 290 26.60 13.46 -10.71
N CYS A 291 27.09 12.31 -11.16
CA CYS A 291 26.38 11.03 -11.01
C CYS A 291 26.13 10.69 -9.54
N ALA A 292 27.15 10.79 -8.68
CA ALA A 292 27.02 10.52 -7.25
C ALA A 292 26.00 11.47 -6.58
N PHE A 293 26.01 12.75 -6.94
CA PHE A 293 25.05 13.73 -6.45
C PHE A 293 23.62 13.41 -6.90
N LEU A 294 23.41 13.07 -8.17
CA LEU A 294 22.09 12.70 -8.70
C LEU A 294 21.57 11.42 -8.03
N VAL A 295 22.42 10.39 -7.88
CA VAL A 295 22.07 9.16 -7.15
C VAL A 295 21.65 9.47 -5.72
N TRP A 296 22.38 10.34 -5.03
CA TRP A 296 22.01 10.77 -3.69
C TRP A 296 20.66 11.50 -3.63
N CYS A 297 20.31 12.26 -4.68
CA CYS A 297 19.04 12.98 -4.77
C CYS A 297 17.83 12.10 -5.08
N PHE A 298 17.98 10.96 -5.76
CA PHE A 298 16.86 10.03 -6.01
C PHE A 298 16.87 8.77 -5.14
N ALA A 299 17.97 8.47 -4.43
CA ALA A 299 18.08 7.26 -3.64
C ALA A 299 16.98 7.21 -2.55
N PRO A 300 16.31 6.05 -2.37
CA PRO A 300 15.26 5.88 -1.37
C PRO A 300 15.87 5.68 0.03
N TYR A 301 16.56 6.69 0.54
CA TYR A 301 17.23 6.71 1.84
C TYR A 301 16.74 7.90 2.69
N PRO A 302 16.66 7.80 4.03
CA PRO A 302 16.13 8.88 4.87
C PRO A 302 16.86 10.22 4.68
N ALA A 303 18.17 10.18 4.47
CA ALA A 303 19.00 11.35 4.13
C ALA A 303 19.06 11.56 2.60
N ASN A 304 17.92 11.65 1.94
CA ASN A 304 17.83 11.90 0.49
C ASN A 304 18.16 13.37 0.17
N GLY A 305 18.97 13.62 -0.87
CA GLY A 305 19.41 14.95 -1.27
C GLY A 305 18.26 15.89 -1.67
N SER A 306 17.27 15.41 -2.44
CA SER A 306 16.10 16.21 -2.83
C SER A 306 15.24 16.59 -1.62
N ARG A 307 15.10 15.70 -0.63
CA ARG A 307 14.42 15.99 0.64
C ARG A 307 15.18 17.01 1.47
N PHE A 308 16.51 16.94 1.50
CA PHE A 308 17.35 17.93 2.15
C PHE A 308 17.18 19.32 1.52
N LEU A 309 17.28 19.40 0.18
CA LEU A 309 17.04 20.64 -0.56
C LEU A 309 15.62 21.18 -0.37
N TYR A 310 14.62 20.31 -0.28
CA TYR A 310 13.25 20.71 0.02
C TYR A 310 13.15 21.46 1.35
N HIS A 311 13.67 20.86 2.43
CA HIS A 311 13.53 21.45 3.77
C HIS A 311 14.43 22.66 3.99
N GLN A 312 15.60 22.71 3.35
CA GLN A 312 16.59 23.79 3.57
C GLN A 312 16.38 25.01 2.66
N VAL A 313 15.91 24.79 1.43
CA VAL A 313 15.79 25.87 0.44
C VAL A 313 14.31 26.11 0.15
N ILE A 314 13.61 25.13 -0.39
CA ILE A 314 12.27 25.37 -0.95
C ILE A 314 11.25 25.71 0.16
N HIS A 315 11.20 24.93 1.24
CA HIS A 315 10.25 25.13 2.33
C HIS A 315 10.36 26.53 2.98
N PRO A 316 11.54 27.03 3.40
CA PRO A 316 11.64 28.38 4.00
C PRO A 316 11.30 29.49 3.00
N TYR A 317 11.76 29.42 1.74
CA TYR A 317 11.45 30.45 0.75
C TYR A 317 9.95 30.53 0.42
N PHE A 318 9.25 29.40 0.37
CA PHE A 318 7.80 29.38 0.14
C PHE A 318 7.00 29.74 1.39
N ALA A 319 7.36 29.22 2.57
CA ALA A 319 6.68 29.56 3.82
C ALA A 319 6.78 31.06 4.16
N GLU A 320 7.94 31.67 3.91
CA GLU A 320 8.16 33.09 4.16
C GLU A 320 7.37 33.99 3.20
N ARG A 321 7.20 33.57 1.94
CA ARG A 321 6.63 34.41 0.87
C ARG A 321 5.12 34.22 0.67
N PHE A 322 4.58 33.03 0.98
CA PHE A 322 3.14 32.74 0.87
C PHE A 322 2.35 33.00 2.17
N MET A 323 2.97 33.05 3.35
CA MET A 323 2.27 33.42 4.60
C MET A 323 2.35 34.91 4.95
N ARG A 324 2.94 35.73 4.09
CA ARG A 324 2.95 37.21 4.20
C ARG A 324 2.04 37.91 3.18
N ALA A 325 1.31 37.16 2.36
CA ALA A 325 0.26 37.66 1.47
C ALA A 325 -1.09 37.20 2.00
#